data_AF-A0A352REQ9-F1
#
_entry.id   AF-A0A352REQ9-F1
#
_cell.length_a   1.000
_cell.length_b   1.000
_cell.length_c   1.000
_cell.angle_alpha   90.00
_cell.angle_beta   90.00
_cell.angle_gamma   90.00
#
_symmetry.space_group_name_H-M   'P 1'
#
loop_
_entity.id
_entity.type
_entity.pdbx_description
1 polymer ?
#
loop_
_entity_poly.entity_id
_entity_poly.type
_entity_poly.pdbx_seq_one_letter_code
_entity_poly.pdbx_strand_id
1 'polypeptide(L)' 'ARDVSSRVVFLHEGSIEEDGPPGEVFNNPSSERFRQFVSKYVEQ' A
#
# COMPACT_ATOMS: atom_id res chain seq x y z
N ALA A 1 -0.31 10.51 3.34
CA ALA A 1 -0.43 9.14 3.88
C ALA A 1 0.91 8.55 4.33
N ARG A 2 1.97 8.72 3.53
CA ARG A 2 3.30 8.13 3.78
C ARG A 2 4.02 8.64 5.04
N ASP A 3 3.86 9.92 5.39
CA ASP A 3 4.58 10.54 6.53
C ASP A 3 3.84 10.57 7.86
N VAL A 4 2.56 10.18 7.89
CA VAL A 4 1.70 10.30 9.09
C VAL A 4 1.09 8.98 9.55
N SER A 5 1.20 7.93 8.74
CA SER A 5 0.65 6.62 9.09
C SER A 5 1.69 5.75 9.78
N SER A 6 1.25 5.02 10.81
CA SER A 6 2.07 4.01 11.49
C SER A 6 2.02 2.65 10.79
N ARG A 7 0.97 2.39 9.99
CA ARG A 7 0.71 1.10 9.32
C ARG A 7 -0.18 1.29 8.10
N VAL A 8 0.09 0.54 7.05
CA VAL A 8 -0.69 0.52 5.80
C VAL A 8 -1.28 -0.87 5.65
N VAL A 9 -2.56 -0.93 5.33
CA VAL A 9 -3.26 -2.16 4.98
C VAL A 9 -3.99 -1.93 3.66
N PHE A 10 -3.74 -2.79 2.67
CA PHE A 10 -4.45 -2.79 1.40
C PHE A 10 -5.37 -4.01 1.34
N LEU A 11 -6.66 -3.74 1.14
CA LEU A 11 -7.69 -4.76 1.00
C LEU A 11 -8.16 -4.83 -0.45
N HIS A 12 -8.17 -6.03 -1.02
CA HIS A 12 -8.71 -6.30 -2.35
C HIS A 12 -9.57 -7.57 -2.29
N GLU A 13 -10.79 -7.51 -2.85
CA GLU A 13 -11.72 -8.65 -2.91
C GLU A 13 -11.96 -9.33 -1.55
N GLY A 14 -11.96 -8.56 -0.46
CA GLY A 14 -12.16 -9.06 0.90
C GLY A 14 -10.92 -9.74 1.51
N SER A 15 -9.77 -9.70 0.84
CA SER A 15 -8.50 -10.22 1.32
C SER A 15 -7.49 -9.09 1.55
N ILE A 16 -6.65 -9.26 2.58
CA ILE A 16 -5.52 -8.34 2.83
C ILE A 16 -4.39 -8.75 1.90
N GLU A 17 -4.07 -7.86 0.97
CA GLU A 17 -3.02 -8.03 -0.04
C GLU A 17 -1.70 -7.37 0.37
N GLU A 18 -1.76 -6.30 1.17
CA GLU A 18 -0.59 -5.68 1.78
C GLU A 18 -0.88 -5.32 3.23
N ASP A 19 0.12 -5.50 4.08
CA ASP A 19 0.09 -5.16 5.49
C ASP A 19 1.50 -4.85 5.96
N GLY A 20 1.72 -3.64 6.48
CA GLY A 20 3.01 -3.30 7.07
C GLY A 20 3.27 -1.81 7.26
N PRO A 21 4.49 -1.45 7.70
CA PRO A 21 4.90 -0.06 7.81
C PRO A 21 4.84 0.63 6.43
N PRO A 22 4.46 1.92 6.35
CA PRO A 22 4.39 2.64 5.08
C PRO A 22 5.70 2.61 4.30
N GLY A 23 6.84 2.68 5.00
CA GLY A 23 8.16 2.63 4.38
C GLY A 23 8.44 1.31 3.67
N GLU A 24 7.90 0.19 4.14
CA GLU A 24 8.09 -1.11 3.50
C GLU A 24 7.08 -1.28 2.36
N VAL A 25 5.80 -1.05 2.68
CA VAL A 25 4.68 -1.24 1.75
C VAL A 25 4.77 -0.30 0.54
N PHE A 26 5.18 0.96 0.69
CA PHE A 26 5.31 1.88 -0.45
C PHE A 26 6.64 1.82 -1.20
N ASN A 27 7.74 1.34 -0.59
CA ASN A 27 9.03 1.24 -1.28
C ASN A 27 9.24 -0.11 -1.95
N ASN A 28 8.78 -1.18 -1.32
CA ASN A 28 8.91 -2.54 -1.83
C ASN A 28 7.60 -3.32 -1.66
N PRO A 29 6.51 -2.88 -2.29
CA PRO A 29 5.24 -3.61 -2.25
C PRO A 29 5.39 -4.99 -2.86
N SER A 30 4.87 -5.99 -2.18
CA SER A 30 4.85 -7.40 -2.61
C SER A 30 3.73 -7.70 -3.62
N SER A 31 2.62 -6.97 -3.55
CA SER A 31 1.43 -7.10 -4.37
C SER A 31 1.49 -6.19 -5.59
N GLU A 32 1.34 -6.79 -6.77
CA GLU A 32 1.27 -6.08 -8.04
C GLU A 32 0.03 -5.16 -8.11
N ARG A 33 -1.08 -5.57 -7.49
CA ARG A 33 -2.32 -4.78 -7.42
C ARG A 33 -2.12 -3.51 -6.62
N PHE A 34 -1.41 -3.61 -5.49
CA PHE A 34 -1.12 -2.44 -4.69
C PHE A 34 -0.22 -1.45 -5.44
N ARG A 35 0.81 -1.93 -6.18
CA ARG A 35 1.62 -1.06 -7.06
C ARG A 35 0.76 -0.27 -8.03
N GLN A 36 -0.17 -0.94 -8.72
CA GLN A 36 -1.09 -0.31 -9.67
C GLN A 36 -2.02 0.71 -8.99
N PHE A 37 -2.46 0.43 -7.76
CA PHE A 37 -3.31 1.33 -6.99
C PHE A 37 -2.55 2.60 -6.56
N VAL A 38 -1.35 2.46 -6.01
CA VAL A 38 -0.53 3.58 -5.52
C VAL A 38 -0.18 4.54 -6.65
N SER A 39 0.26 4.01 -7.80
CA SER A 39 0.58 4.82 -8.98
C SER A 39 -0.62 5.57 -9.56
N LYS A 40 -1.85 5.14 -9.27
CA LYS A 40 -3.08 5.79 -9.77
C LYS A 40 -3.71 6.78 -8.79
N TYR A 41 -3.56 6.56 -7.48
CA TYR A 41 -4.38 7.25 -6.49
C TYR A 41 -3.62 7.85 -5.29
N VAL A 42 -2.37 7.44 -5.04
CA VAL A 42 -1.65 7.82 -3.82
C VAL A 42 -0.50 8.80 -4.07
N GLU A 43 0.00 8.92 -5.30
CA GLU A 43 1.03 9.90 -5.70
C GLU A 43 0.49 11.29 -6.09
N GLN A 44 -0.79 11.60 -5.82
CA GLN A 44 -1.40 12.93 -6.04
C GLN A 44 -1.43 13.78 -4.77
#